data_AF-A0A965VNQ3-F1
#
_entry.id   AF-A0A965VNQ3-F1
#
_cell.length_a   1.000
_cell.length_b   1.000
_cell.length_c   1.000
_cell.angle_alpha   90.00
_cell.angle_beta   90.00
_cell.angle_gamma   90.00
#
_symmetry.space_group_name_H-M   'P 1'
#
loop_
_entity.id
_entity.type
_entity.pdbx_description
1 polymer ?
#
loop_
_entity_poly.entity_id
_entity_poly.type
_entity_poly.pdbx_seq_one_letter_code
_entity_poly.pdbx_strand_id
1 'polypeptide(L)'
;MIDYECLTHEDEQRVIGFGLFAGIVGAHNTLKTYGEKFNVFHLPAAHQLGSYQALIETYHHTKLPPIKIALTGSGKVAAGMLEIMAHLDIDAVEPKDFLNNNYPYPVYTHLKGASLYAHKENGSFNRNDFHHHPQDYECLFAPYTKVADILMNGIYWDAHIDRLFETSEIAQTDWAISVIGDVTCDENGSVPINLGASTIADPVYGIDRKCFEKVPPFQQTKNTIDVMAVDNLPNELAKDASQYFGAQLMKFILPALIQQEANAIIDRGTMCAEGKLTKPFEYLSDYAYA
;
A
#
# COMPACT_ATOMS: atom_id res chain seq x y z
N MET A 1 -2.43 -10.76 27.99
CA MET A 1 -1.84 -10.64 26.64
C MET A 1 -2.46 -9.42 25.99
N ILE A 2 -1.61 -8.45 25.64
CA ILE A 2 -2.00 -7.25 24.92
C ILE A 2 -1.46 -7.41 23.50
N ASP A 3 -2.35 -7.35 22.51
CA ASP A 3 -1.96 -7.34 21.12
C ASP A 3 -1.75 -5.90 20.66
N TYR A 4 -0.56 -5.61 20.13
CA TYR A 4 -0.18 -4.29 19.66
C TYR A 4 -0.91 -3.92 18.37
N GLU A 5 -1.47 -4.90 17.66
CA GLU A 5 -2.35 -4.70 16.50
C GLU A 5 -3.67 -4.05 16.87
N CYS A 6 -4.20 -4.43 18.04
CA CYS A 6 -5.50 -3.98 18.53
C CYS A 6 -5.42 -2.70 19.37
N LEU A 7 -4.23 -2.08 19.49
CA LEU A 7 -4.08 -0.78 20.14
C LEU A 7 -4.59 0.32 19.20
N THR A 8 -5.81 0.79 19.45
CA THR A 8 -6.50 1.81 18.65
C THR A 8 -6.86 3.05 19.45
N HIS A 9 -6.95 4.18 18.75
CA HIS A 9 -7.62 5.39 19.23
C HIS A 9 -9.15 5.18 19.29
N GLU A 10 -9.89 6.17 19.80
CA GLU A 10 -11.35 6.11 19.88
C GLU A 10 -12.04 6.06 18.51
N ASP A 11 -11.37 6.58 17.48
CA ASP A 11 -11.81 6.53 16.08
C ASP A 11 -11.32 5.27 15.35
N GLU A 12 -10.96 4.23 16.10
CA GLU A 12 -10.48 2.92 15.64
C GLU A 12 -9.14 2.94 14.87
N GLN A 13 -8.51 4.12 14.73
CA GLN A 13 -7.21 4.19 14.08
C GLN A 13 -6.13 3.54 14.94
N ARG A 14 -5.35 2.66 14.32
CA ARG A 14 -4.24 1.95 14.96
C ARG A 14 -3.15 2.93 15.41
N VAL A 15 -2.83 2.90 16.70
CA VAL A 15 -1.89 3.82 17.35
C VAL A 15 -0.48 3.61 16.80
N ILE A 16 -0.01 2.37 16.80
CA ILE A 16 1.35 1.98 16.37
C ILE A 16 1.34 0.94 15.26
N GLY A 17 2.32 1.01 14.37
CA GLY A 17 2.47 0.06 13.26
C GLY A 17 3.55 0.50 12.28
N PHE A 18 3.87 -0.37 11.33
CA PHE A 18 4.96 -0.16 10.37
C PHE A 18 4.52 0.39 9.02
N GLY A 19 3.25 0.77 8.88
CA GLY A 19 2.65 1.17 7.60
C GLY A 19 3.42 2.29 6.88
N LEU A 20 3.97 3.27 7.60
CA LEU A 20 4.76 4.35 7.00
C LEU A 20 5.99 3.80 6.25
N PHE A 21 6.76 2.94 6.90
CA PHE A 21 7.95 2.33 6.30
C PHE A 21 7.60 1.31 5.22
N ALA A 22 6.47 0.61 5.33
CA ALA A 22 5.96 -0.23 4.24
C ALA A 22 5.68 0.62 2.99
N GLY A 23 5.08 1.80 3.16
CA GLY A 23 4.86 2.76 2.08
C GLY A 23 6.14 3.31 1.46
N ILE A 24 7.11 3.70 2.30
CA ILE A 24 8.42 4.21 1.88
C ILE A 24 9.18 3.18 1.04
N VAL A 25 9.36 1.97 1.58
CA VAL A 25 10.10 0.91 0.89
C VAL A 25 9.29 0.41 -0.31
N GLY A 26 7.96 0.32 -0.19
CA GLY A 26 7.08 -0.08 -1.28
C GLY A 26 7.16 0.87 -2.47
N ALA A 27 7.05 2.18 -2.26
CA ALA A 27 7.20 3.16 -3.34
C ALA A 27 8.60 3.11 -3.96
N HIS A 28 9.64 3.03 -3.13
CA HIS A 28 11.02 2.89 -3.60
C HIS A 28 11.21 1.65 -4.49
N ASN A 29 10.80 0.47 -4.02
CA ASN A 29 10.93 -0.78 -4.76
C ASN A 29 10.09 -0.80 -6.04
N THR A 30 8.92 -0.16 -6.02
CA THR A 30 8.08 -0.04 -7.22
C THR A 30 8.76 0.81 -8.30
N LEU A 31 9.34 1.95 -7.91
CA LEU A 31 10.10 2.79 -8.84
C LEU A 31 11.36 2.09 -9.33
N LYS A 32 12.11 1.42 -8.44
CA LYS A 32 13.25 0.57 -8.81
C LYS A 32 12.84 -0.46 -9.86
N THR A 33 11.70 -1.13 -9.65
CA THR A 33 11.15 -2.14 -10.57
C THR A 33 10.90 -1.54 -11.95
N TYR A 34 10.29 -0.36 -12.02
CA TYR A 34 10.07 0.33 -13.30
C TYR A 34 11.38 0.74 -13.99
N GLY A 35 12.33 1.28 -13.23
CA GLY A 35 13.64 1.65 -13.71
C GLY A 35 14.38 0.47 -14.32
N GLU A 36 14.37 -0.68 -13.63
CA GLU A 36 14.99 -1.94 -14.08
C GLU A 36 14.27 -2.55 -15.28
N LYS A 37 12.94 -2.62 -15.25
CA LYS A 37 12.12 -3.21 -16.32
C LYS A 37 12.38 -2.53 -17.66
N PHE A 38 12.49 -1.20 -17.69
CA PHE A 38 12.69 -0.44 -18.92
C PHE A 38 14.12 0.05 -19.13
N ASN A 39 15.02 -0.21 -18.18
CA ASN A 39 16.41 0.27 -18.17
C ASN A 39 16.50 1.80 -18.41
N VAL A 40 15.65 2.56 -17.71
CA VAL A 40 15.52 4.03 -17.88
C VAL A 40 16.16 4.83 -16.75
N PHE A 41 16.29 4.23 -15.57
CA PHE A 41 17.06 4.74 -14.44
C PHE A 41 17.37 3.57 -13.49
N HIS A 42 18.24 3.80 -12.52
CA HIS A 42 18.61 2.78 -11.54
C HIS A 42 18.46 3.32 -10.12
N LEU A 43 17.84 2.52 -9.26
CA LEU A 43 17.80 2.73 -7.81
C LEU A 43 18.40 1.48 -7.15
N PRO A 44 19.31 1.63 -6.17
CA PRO A 44 19.83 0.51 -5.40
C PRO A 44 18.72 -0.12 -4.55
N ALA A 45 18.85 -1.38 -4.16
CA ALA A 45 17.87 -2.00 -3.26
C ALA A 45 17.88 -1.32 -1.86
N ALA A 46 16.71 -1.11 -1.26
CA ALA A 46 16.58 -0.38 0.00
C ALA A 46 17.40 -1.03 1.13
N HIS A 47 17.37 -2.36 1.22
CA HIS A 47 18.15 -3.10 2.22
C HIS A 47 19.68 -2.94 2.10
N GLN A 48 20.20 -2.41 0.98
CA GLN A 48 21.63 -2.15 0.77
C GLN A 48 22.07 -0.76 1.25
N LEU A 49 21.12 0.16 1.43
CA LEU A 49 21.40 1.58 1.77
C LEU A 49 21.64 1.78 3.27
N GLY A 50 21.19 0.85 4.11
CA GLY A 50 21.48 0.79 5.55
C GLY A 50 20.80 1.87 6.41
N SER A 51 20.22 2.91 5.80
CA SER A 51 19.38 3.90 6.48
C SER A 51 18.41 4.59 5.54
N TYR A 52 17.32 5.11 6.11
CA TYR A 52 16.37 5.96 5.39
C TYR A 52 17.03 7.21 4.79
N GLN A 53 17.94 7.85 5.54
CA GLN A 53 18.67 9.03 5.06
C GLN A 53 19.49 8.71 3.79
N ALA A 54 20.24 7.59 3.80
CA ALA A 54 21.00 7.15 2.64
C ALA A 54 20.09 6.81 1.45
N LEU A 55 18.88 6.30 1.70
CA LEU A 55 17.88 6.08 0.66
C LEU A 55 17.45 7.39 0.00
N ILE A 56 17.13 8.43 0.78
CA ILE A 56 16.78 9.75 0.24
C ILE A 56 17.94 10.38 -0.55
N GLU A 57 19.18 10.19 -0.11
CA GLU A 57 20.36 10.70 -0.81
C GLU A 57 20.49 10.16 -2.24
N THR A 58 20.00 8.95 -2.52
CA THR A 58 20.01 8.40 -3.88
C THR A 58 19.13 9.17 -4.86
N TYR A 59 18.09 9.84 -4.37
CA TYR A 59 17.11 10.53 -5.21
C TYR A 59 17.66 11.83 -5.80
N HIS A 60 18.55 12.51 -5.09
CA HIS A 60 19.23 13.71 -5.59
C HIS A 60 20.03 13.47 -6.89
N HIS A 61 20.40 12.22 -7.16
CA HIS A 61 21.17 11.83 -8.34
C HIS A 61 20.32 11.10 -9.40
N THR A 62 19.04 10.88 -9.12
CA THR A 62 18.14 10.11 -9.98
C THR A 62 17.22 11.04 -10.75
N LYS A 63 17.20 10.92 -12.08
CA LYS A 63 16.24 11.63 -12.94
C LYS A 63 15.23 10.65 -13.49
N LEU A 64 13.97 10.85 -13.12
CA LEU A 64 12.87 10.05 -13.62
C LEU A 64 12.47 10.53 -15.03
N PRO A 65 12.18 9.62 -15.96
CA PRO A 65 11.56 9.98 -17.23
C PRO A 65 10.11 10.43 -17.01
N PRO A 66 9.43 10.94 -18.05
CA PRO A 66 7.99 11.17 -17.99
C PRO A 66 7.26 9.85 -17.68
N ILE A 67 6.69 9.77 -16.48
CA ILE A 67 5.93 8.61 -15.99
C ILE A 67 4.67 9.11 -15.28
N LYS A 68 3.59 8.35 -15.41
CA LYS A 68 2.31 8.63 -14.75
C LYS A 68 2.05 7.57 -13.68
N ILE A 69 2.00 8.00 -12.42
CA ILE A 69 1.83 7.12 -11.26
C ILE A 69 0.43 7.30 -10.67
N ALA A 70 -0.37 6.24 -10.61
CA ALA A 70 -1.60 6.21 -9.86
C ALA A 70 -1.34 5.63 -8.46
N LEU A 71 -1.53 6.45 -7.42
CA LEU A 71 -1.32 6.07 -6.01
C LEU A 71 -2.68 5.95 -5.31
N THR A 72 -2.93 4.84 -4.63
CA THR A 72 -4.21 4.61 -3.94
C THR A 72 -4.04 4.51 -2.41
N GLY A 73 -5.11 4.86 -1.68
CA GLY A 73 -5.20 4.70 -0.22
C GLY A 73 -4.97 5.98 0.57
N SER A 74 -5.36 6.02 1.83
CA SER A 74 -5.29 7.23 2.68
C SER A 74 -4.59 7.03 4.02
N GLY A 75 -4.10 5.81 4.30
CA GLY A 75 -3.47 5.45 5.56
C GLY A 75 -1.97 5.76 5.62
N LYS A 76 -1.32 5.23 6.67
CA LYS A 76 0.13 5.37 6.91
C LYS A 76 0.97 4.88 5.72
N VAL A 77 0.52 3.84 5.01
CA VAL A 77 1.20 3.34 3.80
C VAL A 77 1.21 4.39 2.69
N ALA A 78 0.05 4.95 2.34
CA ALA A 78 -0.03 6.02 1.35
C ALA A 78 0.81 7.25 1.77
N ALA A 79 0.83 7.59 3.05
CA ALA A 79 1.68 8.67 3.56
C ALA A 79 3.18 8.42 3.26
N GLY A 80 3.67 7.19 3.46
CA GLY A 80 5.05 6.83 3.15
C GLY A 80 5.35 6.88 1.65
N MET A 81 4.41 6.46 0.81
CA MET A 81 4.56 6.58 -0.65
C MET A 81 4.63 8.04 -1.09
N LEU A 82 3.76 8.91 -0.53
CA LEU A 82 3.75 10.34 -0.83
C LEU A 82 5.05 11.03 -0.41
N GLU A 83 5.67 10.59 0.69
CA GLU A 83 6.98 11.07 1.12
C GLU A 83 8.06 10.78 0.07
N ILE A 84 8.04 9.58 -0.52
CA ILE A 84 8.93 9.24 -1.64
C ILE A 84 8.64 10.08 -2.89
N MET A 85 7.37 10.29 -3.24
CA MET A 85 7.01 11.16 -4.37
C MET A 85 7.57 12.57 -4.19
N ALA A 86 7.47 13.12 -2.97
CA ALA A 86 7.98 14.45 -2.64
C ALA A 86 9.51 14.52 -2.72
N HIS A 87 10.23 13.52 -2.19
CA HIS A 87 11.70 13.51 -2.25
C HIS A 87 12.28 13.31 -3.66
N LEU A 88 11.50 12.76 -4.58
CA LEU A 88 11.87 12.59 -5.99
C LEU A 88 11.38 13.74 -6.89
N ASP A 89 10.80 14.80 -6.31
CA ASP A 89 10.24 15.94 -7.02
C ASP A 89 9.23 15.51 -8.12
N ILE A 90 8.37 14.52 -7.81
CA ILE A 90 7.30 14.07 -8.69
C ILE A 90 6.07 14.94 -8.44
N ASP A 91 5.58 15.63 -9.48
CA ASP A 91 4.49 16.58 -9.33
C ASP A 91 3.13 15.89 -9.08
N ALA A 92 2.40 16.38 -8.09
CA ALA A 92 1.03 15.98 -7.84
C ALA A 92 0.09 16.63 -8.86
N VAL A 93 -0.80 15.83 -9.47
CA VAL A 93 -1.82 16.33 -10.40
C VAL A 93 -3.21 15.84 -10.02
N GLU A 94 -4.21 16.67 -10.28
CA GLU A 94 -5.60 16.34 -10.00
C GLU A 94 -6.07 15.14 -10.84
N PRO A 95 -6.94 14.26 -10.31
CA PRO A 95 -7.35 13.03 -10.98
C PRO A 95 -7.91 13.26 -12.39
N LYS A 96 -8.61 14.37 -12.61
CA LYS A 96 -9.13 14.74 -13.94
C LYS A 96 -8.03 15.15 -14.91
N ASP A 97 -7.05 15.93 -14.46
CA ASP A 97 -5.94 16.36 -15.32
C ASP A 97 -5.02 15.18 -15.63
N PHE A 98 -4.79 14.30 -14.66
CA PHE A 98 -4.08 13.04 -14.86
C PHE A 98 -4.70 12.20 -15.99
N LEU A 99 -6.03 12.13 -16.11
CA LEU A 99 -6.67 11.35 -17.18
C LEU A 99 -6.57 11.99 -18.56
N ASN A 100 -6.57 13.33 -18.63
CA ASN A 100 -6.73 14.05 -19.89
C ASN A 100 -5.42 14.61 -20.47
N ASN A 101 -4.37 14.73 -19.67
CA ASN A 101 -3.13 15.38 -20.07
C ASN A 101 -1.95 14.40 -20.13
N ASN A 102 -0.97 14.79 -20.96
CA ASN A 102 0.36 14.19 -21.01
C ASN A 102 1.37 15.21 -20.47
N TYR A 103 2.37 14.72 -19.75
CA TYR A 103 3.35 15.55 -19.07
C TYR A 103 4.74 15.19 -19.57
N PRO A 104 5.63 16.18 -19.83
CA PRO A 104 7.03 15.92 -20.21
C PRO A 104 7.94 15.68 -18.98
N TYR A 105 7.35 15.43 -17.81
CA TYR A 105 8.00 15.20 -16.52
C TYR A 105 7.18 14.17 -15.71
N PRO A 106 7.75 13.54 -14.67
CA PRO A 106 7.03 12.55 -13.87
C PRO A 106 5.90 13.21 -13.07
N VAL A 107 4.73 12.57 -13.04
CA VAL A 107 3.57 13.03 -12.26
C VAL A 107 2.91 11.87 -11.52
N TYR A 108 2.25 12.19 -10.41
CA TYR A 108 1.38 11.25 -9.72
C TYR A 108 0.01 11.84 -9.44
N THR A 109 -0.99 10.97 -9.33
CA THR A 109 -2.31 11.33 -8.80
C THR A 109 -2.65 10.47 -7.58
N HIS A 110 -3.29 11.07 -6.59
CA HIS A 110 -3.65 10.41 -5.33
C HIS A 110 -5.14 10.10 -5.29
N LEU A 111 -5.48 8.82 -5.45
CA LEU A 111 -6.85 8.32 -5.47
C LEU A 111 -7.26 7.80 -4.09
N LYS A 112 -8.26 8.43 -3.48
CA LYS A 112 -8.79 8.08 -2.15
C LYS A 112 -10.23 8.59 -2.00
N GLY A 113 -11.04 7.84 -1.25
CA GLY A 113 -12.42 8.21 -0.98
C GLY A 113 -13.18 8.55 -2.26
N ALA A 114 -13.67 9.79 -2.38
CA ALA A 114 -14.46 10.27 -3.52
C ALA A 114 -13.75 10.23 -4.88
N SER A 115 -12.41 10.20 -4.92
CA SER A 115 -11.68 10.06 -6.18
C SER A 115 -11.43 8.60 -6.59
N LEU A 116 -11.81 7.63 -5.73
CA LEU A 116 -11.61 6.21 -5.99
C LEU A 116 -12.91 5.39 -5.94
N TYR A 117 -13.89 5.80 -5.13
CA TYR A 117 -15.17 5.12 -4.98
C TYR A 117 -16.33 6.11 -5.05
N ALA A 118 -17.45 5.65 -5.59
CA ALA A 118 -18.72 6.37 -5.59
C ALA A 118 -19.89 5.42 -5.35
N HIS A 119 -20.94 5.92 -4.70
CA HIS A 119 -22.16 5.17 -4.45
C HIS A 119 -22.91 4.93 -5.77
N LYS A 120 -23.29 3.68 -6.03
CA LYS A 120 -23.87 3.20 -7.30
C LYS A 120 -25.13 3.96 -7.73
N GLU A 121 -25.96 4.39 -6.76
CA GLU A 121 -27.20 5.12 -7.08
C GLU A 121 -27.05 6.63 -7.29
N ASN A 122 -26.19 7.30 -6.51
CA ASN A 122 -26.18 8.78 -6.44
C ASN A 122 -24.84 9.40 -6.82
N GLY A 123 -23.80 8.59 -7.07
CA GLY A 123 -22.47 9.02 -7.49
C GLY A 123 -21.68 9.79 -6.42
N SER A 124 -22.18 9.90 -5.19
CA SER A 124 -21.49 10.59 -4.09
C SER A 124 -20.58 9.64 -3.31
N PHE A 125 -19.75 10.20 -2.43
CA PHE A 125 -18.94 9.41 -1.51
C PHE A 125 -19.13 9.89 -0.08
N ASN A 126 -19.50 8.97 0.81
CA ASN A 126 -19.53 9.19 2.25
C ASN A 126 -18.69 8.12 2.94
N ARG A 127 -17.68 8.54 3.69
CA ARG A 127 -16.74 7.62 4.35
C ARG A 127 -17.43 6.67 5.33
N ASN A 128 -18.33 7.19 6.17
CA ASN A 128 -18.99 6.36 7.19
C ASN A 128 -19.92 5.35 6.54
N ASP A 129 -20.68 5.78 5.54
CA ASP A 129 -21.57 4.91 4.77
C ASP A 129 -20.79 3.83 4.02
N PHE A 130 -19.69 4.19 3.34
CA PHE A 130 -18.78 3.25 2.68
C PHE A 130 -18.23 2.18 3.63
N HIS A 131 -17.90 2.54 4.87
CA HIS A 131 -17.41 1.58 5.87
C HIS A 131 -18.49 0.57 6.31
N HIS A 132 -19.77 0.97 6.35
CA HIS A 132 -20.87 0.10 6.78
C HIS A 132 -21.51 -0.67 5.61
N HIS A 133 -21.48 -0.09 4.41
CA HIS A 133 -22.15 -0.57 3.22
C HIS A 133 -21.24 -0.52 1.97
N PRO A 134 -20.04 -1.13 2.00
CA PRO A 134 -19.09 -1.05 0.90
C PRO A 134 -19.63 -1.60 -0.43
N GLN A 135 -20.54 -2.58 -0.38
CA GLN A 135 -21.16 -3.20 -1.56
C GLN A 135 -22.00 -2.24 -2.40
N ASP A 136 -22.46 -1.13 -1.81
CA ASP A 136 -23.30 -0.13 -2.49
C ASP A 136 -22.44 0.88 -3.29
N TYR A 137 -21.12 0.71 -3.27
CA TYR A 137 -20.15 1.56 -3.96
C TYR A 137 -19.48 0.80 -5.11
N GLU A 138 -19.09 1.55 -6.14
CA GLU A 138 -18.30 1.06 -7.27
C GLU A 138 -16.92 1.71 -7.31
N CYS A 139 -15.93 0.98 -7.84
CA CYS A 139 -14.57 1.50 -8.01
C CYS A 139 -14.45 2.34 -9.29
N LEU A 140 -13.88 3.53 -9.15
CA LEU A 140 -13.67 4.50 -10.23
C LEU A 140 -12.27 4.38 -10.89
N PHE A 141 -11.52 3.31 -10.60
CA PHE A 141 -10.12 3.19 -11.01
C PHE A 141 -9.93 2.81 -12.50
N ALA A 142 -10.93 2.20 -13.14
CA ALA A 142 -10.83 1.67 -14.50
C ALA A 142 -10.21 2.63 -15.55
N PRO A 143 -10.52 3.95 -15.59
CA PRO A 143 -9.90 4.88 -16.54
C PRO A 143 -8.38 5.04 -16.35
N TYR A 144 -7.87 4.88 -15.13
CA TYR A 144 -6.45 5.03 -14.81
C TYR A 144 -5.60 3.88 -15.36
N THR A 145 -6.19 2.69 -15.54
CA THR A 145 -5.53 1.52 -16.13
C THR A 145 -4.99 1.80 -17.54
N LYS A 146 -5.57 2.79 -18.22
CA LYS A 146 -5.30 3.13 -19.63
C LYS A 146 -4.26 4.23 -19.81
N VAL A 147 -3.91 4.94 -18.74
CA VAL A 147 -3.05 6.13 -18.82
C VAL A 147 -1.94 6.17 -17.78
N ALA A 148 -2.01 5.35 -16.72
CA ALA A 148 -0.94 5.21 -15.75
C ALA A 148 0.09 4.19 -16.24
N ASP A 149 1.37 4.48 -16.00
CA ASP A 149 2.47 3.55 -16.23
C ASP A 149 2.70 2.66 -15.01
N ILE A 150 2.45 3.22 -13.81
CA ILE A 150 2.66 2.59 -12.52
C ILE A 150 1.40 2.71 -11.66
N LEU A 151 1.00 1.61 -11.01
CA LEU A 151 0.07 1.62 -9.89
C LEU A 151 0.84 1.38 -8.58
N MET A 152 0.68 2.25 -7.59
CA MET A 152 1.12 2.01 -6.21
C MET A 152 -0.11 1.82 -5.33
N ASN A 153 -0.37 0.58 -4.93
CA ASN A 153 -1.54 0.20 -4.16
C ASN A 153 -1.25 0.18 -2.65
N GLY A 154 -2.04 0.94 -1.89
CA GLY A 154 -1.96 1.02 -0.43
C GLY A 154 -3.32 1.10 0.25
N ILE A 155 -4.37 0.57 -0.40
CA ILE A 155 -5.73 0.55 0.18
C ILE A 155 -5.88 -0.61 1.15
N TYR A 156 -6.67 -0.43 2.20
CA TYR A 156 -7.29 -1.58 2.85
C TYR A 156 -8.40 -2.11 1.94
N TRP A 157 -8.53 -3.42 1.82
CA TRP A 157 -9.55 -4.06 1.00
C TRP A 157 -10.16 -5.26 1.71
N ASP A 158 -11.46 -5.46 1.46
CA ASP A 158 -12.21 -6.64 1.88
C ASP A 158 -13.07 -7.13 0.71
N ALA A 159 -13.59 -8.36 0.81
CA ALA A 159 -14.33 -9.02 -0.26
C ALA A 159 -15.65 -8.34 -0.67
N HIS A 160 -16.14 -7.38 0.12
CA HIS A 160 -17.34 -6.60 -0.16
C HIS A 160 -17.04 -5.26 -0.85
N ILE A 161 -15.76 -4.87 -0.93
CA ILE A 161 -15.31 -3.68 -1.65
C ILE A 161 -14.98 -4.06 -3.10
N ASP A 162 -15.49 -3.32 -4.08
CA ASP A 162 -15.13 -3.52 -5.49
C ASP A 162 -13.60 -3.34 -5.69
N ARG A 163 -13.00 -4.24 -6.48
CA ARG A 163 -11.55 -4.22 -6.77
C ARG A 163 -11.18 -3.02 -7.65
N LEU A 164 -9.87 -2.73 -7.75
CA LEU A 164 -9.38 -1.65 -8.62
C LEU A 164 -9.64 -1.95 -10.11
N PHE A 165 -9.58 -3.23 -10.47
CA PHE A 165 -9.86 -3.77 -11.79
C PHE A 165 -10.06 -5.29 -11.64
N GLU A 166 -10.48 -5.94 -12.72
CA GLU A 166 -10.62 -7.40 -12.83
C GLU A 166 -9.47 -8.04 -13.62
N THR A 167 -9.12 -9.29 -13.33
CA THR A 167 -7.99 -10.00 -13.98
C THR A 167 -8.08 -9.96 -15.50
N SER A 168 -9.28 -10.11 -16.06
CA SER A 168 -9.48 -10.10 -17.52
C SER A 168 -9.18 -8.75 -18.17
N GLU A 169 -9.22 -7.65 -17.42
CA GLU A 169 -9.02 -6.31 -17.97
C GLU A 169 -7.58 -6.05 -18.39
N ILE A 170 -6.61 -6.76 -17.79
CA ILE A 170 -5.20 -6.59 -18.14
C ILE A 170 -4.92 -7.05 -19.59
N ALA A 171 -5.77 -7.90 -20.16
CA ALA A 171 -5.68 -8.35 -21.55
C ALA A 171 -6.15 -7.30 -22.56
N GLN A 172 -6.80 -6.21 -22.12
CA GLN A 172 -7.31 -5.16 -23.00
C GLN A 172 -6.18 -4.44 -23.73
N THR A 173 -6.40 -4.09 -25.00
CA THR A 173 -5.35 -3.49 -25.85
C THR A 173 -4.91 -2.09 -25.41
N ASP A 174 -5.78 -1.38 -24.69
CA ASP A 174 -5.57 -0.03 -24.16
C ASP A 174 -5.03 -0.02 -22.72
N TRP A 175 -4.71 -1.17 -22.13
CA TRP A 175 -4.04 -1.25 -20.83
C TRP A 175 -2.61 -0.69 -20.90
N ALA A 176 -2.29 0.26 -20.02
CA ALA A 176 -1.00 0.97 -19.99
C ALA A 176 -0.08 0.56 -18.84
N ILE A 177 -0.65 0.18 -17.68
CA ILE A 177 0.11 -0.11 -16.47
C ILE A 177 1.10 -1.25 -16.72
N SER A 178 2.39 -0.99 -16.51
CA SER A 178 3.47 -1.95 -16.76
C SER A 178 4.12 -2.45 -15.47
N VAL A 179 3.94 -1.72 -14.36
CA VAL A 179 4.42 -2.06 -13.03
C VAL A 179 3.35 -1.78 -11.98
N ILE A 180 3.16 -2.73 -11.06
CA ILE A 180 2.28 -2.58 -9.91
C ILE A 180 3.09 -2.81 -8.64
N GLY A 181 3.11 -1.81 -7.76
CA GLY A 181 3.57 -1.97 -6.40
C GLY A 181 2.40 -2.22 -5.48
N ASP A 182 2.16 -3.47 -5.11
CA ASP A 182 1.08 -3.83 -4.20
C ASP A 182 1.61 -3.98 -2.77
N VAL A 183 1.61 -2.87 -2.03
CA VAL A 183 2.17 -2.80 -0.66
C VAL A 183 1.26 -3.47 0.36
N THR A 184 -0.02 -3.68 0.00
CA THR A 184 -0.98 -4.42 0.83
C THR A 184 -0.64 -5.91 0.87
N CYS A 185 -0.09 -6.42 -0.22
CA CYS A 185 0.32 -7.81 -0.42
C CYS A 185 -0.82 -8.83 -0.21
N ASP A 186 -2.07 -8.43 -0.47
CA ASP A 186 -3.22 -9.32 -0.40
C ASP A 186 -3.34 -10.15 -1.68
N GLU A 187 -3.11 -11.47 -1.59
CA GLU A 187 -3.26 -12.38 -2.72
C GLU A 187 -4.70 -12.34 -3.25
N ASN A 188 -4.84 -12.08 -4.55
CA ASN A 188 -6.13 -11.91 -5.20
C ASN A 188 -7.03 -10.88 -4.46
N GLY A 189 -6.43 -9.84 -3.86
CA GLY A 189 -7.12 -8.76 -3.16
C GLY A 189 -7.62 -7.66 -4.11
N SER A 190 -7.43 -6.40 -3.73
CA SER A 190 -7.82 -5.24 -4.55
C SER A 190 -7.09 -5.15 -5.89
N VAL A 191 -5.90 -5.75 -5.97
CA VAL A 191 -5.14 -5.98 -7.20
C VAL A 191 -5.28 -7.47 -7.54
N PRO A 192 -6.19 -7.86 -8.45
CA PRO A 192 -6.53 -9.27 -8.67
C PRO A 192 -5.43 -10.10 -9.36
N ILE A 193 -4.33 -9.47 -9.79
CA ILE A 193 -3.18 -10.13 -10.41
C ILE A 193 -2.00 -10.29 -9.45
N ASN A 194 -2.17 -9.89 -8.18
CA ASN A 194 -1.24 -10.29 -7.13
C ASN A 194 -1.45 -11.79 -6.84
N LEU A 195 -0.52 -12.62 -7.29
CA LEU A 195 -0.54 -14.07 -7.17
C LEU A 195 0.29 -14.57 -5.97
N GLY A 196 0.30 -13.77 -4.90
CA GLY A 196 0.94 -14.10 -3.63
C GLY A 196 2.26 -13.37 -3.39
N ALA A 197 2.68 -13.41 -2.13
CA ALA A 197 3.84 -12.70 -1.64
C ALA A 197 5.15 -13.17 -2.29
N SER A 198 6.01 -12.20 -2.55
CA SER A 198 7.39 -12.34 -2.98
C SER A 198 8.33 -12.10 -1.79
N THR A 199 9.63 -12.36 -1.97
CA THR A 199 10.61 -12.20 -0.87
C THR A 199 11.44 -10.95 -1.08
N ILE A 200 12.08 -10.42 -0.03
CA ILE A 200 13.04 -9.30 -0.18
C ILE A 200 14.17 -9.66 -1.17
N ALA A 201 14.58 -10.93 -1.25
CA ALA A 201 15.61 -11.37 -2.18
C ALA A 201 15.15 -11.38 -3.64
N ASP A 202 13.90 -11.78 -3.87
CA ASP A 202 13.25 -11.82 -5.19
C ASP A 202 11.90 -11.08 -5.12
N PRO A 203 11.90 -9.73 -5.06
CA PRO A 203 10.72 -8.95 -4.65
C PRO A 203 9.71 -8.70 -5.78
N VAL A 204 10.00 -9.19 -6.99
CA VAL A 204 9.22 -8.90 -8.19
C VAL A 204 9.01 -10.18 -8.98
N TYR A 205 7.80 -10.38 -9.49
CA TYR A 205 7.50 -11.34 -10.54
C TYR A 205 6.74 -10.66 -11.69
N GLY A 206 6.85 -11.21 -12.90
CA GLY A 206 6.05 -10.78 -14.03
C GLY A 206 4.72 -11.54 -14.09
N ILE A 207 3.70 -10.92 -14.66
CA ILE A 207 2.42 -11.55 -15.02
C ILE A 207 2.23 -11.39 -16.53
N ASP A 208 2.02 -12.48 -17.25
CA ASP A 208 1.65 -12.42 -18.67
C ASP A 208 0.19 -11.95 -18.83
N ARG A 209 -0.03 -10.94 -19.67
CA ARG A 209 -1.35 -10.31 -19.82
C ARG A 209 -2.39 -11.17 -20.53
N LYS A 210 -2.00 -12.28 -21.15
CA LYS A 210 -2.91 -13.16 -21.91
C LYS A 210 -3.25 -14.45 -21.16
N CYS A 211 -2.25 -15.11 -20.56
CA CYS A 211 -2.50 -16.33 -19.79
C CYS A 211 -2.68 -16.08 -18.29
N PHE A 212 -2.36 -14.89 -17.79
CA PHE A 212 -2.49 -14.50 -16.38
C PHE A 212 -1.58 -15.30 -15.43
N GLU A 213 -0.53 -15.91 -15.96
CA GLU A 213 0.42 -16.71 -15.19
C GLU A 213 1.69 -15.93 -14.83
N LYS A 214 2.37 -16.38 -13.77
CA LYS A 214 3.69 -15.85 -13.39
C LYS A 214 4.71 -16.16 -14.48
N VAL A 215 5.46 -15.14 -14.87
CA VAL A 215 6.59 -15.21 -15.80
C VAL A 215 7.79 -14.50 -15.18
N PRO A 216 9.01 -14.69 -15.71
CA PRO A 216 10.17 -13.94 -15.25
C PRO A 216 9.91 -12.42 -15.28
N PRO A 217 10.32 -11.67 -14.25
CA PRO A 217 10.16 -10.22 -14.20
C PRO A 217 11.13 -9.51 -15.17
N PHE A 218 11.02 -8.19 -15.26
CA PHE A 218 11.93 -7.30 -15.98
C PHE A 218 12.03 -7.57 -17.49
N GLN A 219 10.99 -8.15 -18.06
CA GLN A 219 10.89 -8.27 -19.51
C GLN A 219 10.60 -6.90 -20.11
N GLN A 220 11.44 -6.45 -21.05
CA GLN A 220 11.33 -5.16 -21.75
C GLN A 220 10.16 -5.15 -22.77
N THR A 221 8.95 -5.41 -22.28
CA THR A 221 7.73 -5.50 -23.07
C THR A 221 6.55 -5.01 -22.25
N LYS A 222 5.51 -4.52 -22.95
CA LYS A 222 4.22 -4.22 -22.34
C LYS A 222 3.29 -5.44 -22.30
N ASN A 223 3.73 -6.61 -22.78
CA ASN A 223 2.94 -7.85 -22.71
C ASN A 223 2.93 -8.47 -21.31
N THR A 224 3.85 -8.04 -20.44
CA THR A 224 3.92 -8.48 -19.06
C THR A 224 3.74 -7.29 -18.12
N ILE A 225 3.18 -7.52 -16.95
CA ILE A 225 3.07 -6.55 -15.86
C ILE A 225 3.96 -7.04 -14.73
N ASP A 226 4.86 -6.21 -14.24
CA ASP A 226 5.73 -6.60 -13.12
C ASP A 226 5.04 -6.20 -11.82
N VAL A 227 4.89 -7.15 -10.91
CA VAL A 227 4.22 -6.96 -9.62
C VAL A 227 5.27 -7.07 -8.52
N MET A 228 5.44 -5.97 -7.78
CA MET A 228 6.19 -5.93 -6.53
C MET A 228 5.20 -6.10 -5.38
N ALA A 229 5.28 -7.23 -4.67
CA ALA A 229 4.36 -7.61 -3.60
C ALA A 229 5.13 -8.32 -2.49
N VAL A 230 5.77 -7.56 -1.61
CA VAL A 230 6.54 -8.09 -0.47
C VAL A 230 5.76 -7.80 0.81
N ASP A 231 5.54 -8.82 1.64
CA ASP A 231 4.70 -8.73 2.86
C ASP A 231 5.41 -8.06 4.05
N ASN A 232 6.73 -7.94 3.99
CA ASN A 232 7.56 -7.48 5.10
C ASN A 232 8.53 -6.35 4.72
N LEU A 233 8.11 -5.48 3.79
CA LEU A 233 8.84 -4.31 3.29
C LEU A 233 9.55 -3.46 4.38
N PRO A 234 8.96 -3.20 5.57
CA PRO A 234 9.66 -2.45 6.62
C PRO A 234 11.01 -3.04 7.05
N ASN A 235 11.23 -4.34 6.84
CA ASN A 235 12.47 -5.02 7.23
C ASN A 235 13.67 -4.58 6.38
N GLU A 236 13.46 -4.04 5.18
CA GLU A 236 14.55 -3.49 4.38
C GLU A 236 15.17 -2.23 5.02
N LEU A 237 14.38 -1.51 5.84
CA LEU A 237 14.85 -0.39 6.67
C LEU A 237 14.58 -0.66 8.15
N ALA A 238 14.88 -1.88 8.62
CA ALA A 238 14.52 -2.36 9.95
C ALA A 238 14.97 -1.42 11.09
N LYS A 239 16.16 -0.81 10.97
CA LYS A 239 16.68 0.12 11.97
C LYS A 239 15.78 1.35 12.12
N ASP A 240 15.50 2.05 11.03
CA ASP A 240 14.69 3.27 11.04
C ASP A 240 13.22 2.96 11.38
N ALA A 241 12.69 1.87 10.82
CA ALA A 241 11.35 1.37 11.15
C ALA A 241 11.20 1.07 12.64
N SER A 242 12.18 0.42 13.27
CA SER A 242 12.19 0.13 14.70
C SER A 242 12.34 1.38 15.56
N GLN A 243 13.19 2.33 15.16
CA GLN A 243 13.34 3.61 15.87
C GLN A 243 12.04 4.42 15.85
N TYR A 244 11.38 4.50 14.69
CA TYR A 244 10.09 5.14 14.55
C TYR A 244 9.02 4.46 15.42
N PHE A 245 8.92 3.13 15.32
CA PHE A 245 7.98 2.36 16.12
C PHE A 245 8.20 2.55 17.62
N GLY A 246 9.46 2.47 18.07
CA GLY A 246 9.84 2.69 19.47
C GLY A 246 9.50 4.09 19.97
N ALA A 247 9.69 5.12 19.15
CA ALA A 247 9.30 6.49 19.51
C ALA A 247 7.78 6.63 19.70
N GLN A 248 6.97 6.01 18.83
CA GLN A 248 5.51 6.00 18.96
C GLN A 248 5.08 5.20 20.20
N LEU A 249 5.69 4.03 20.44
CA LEU A 249 5.45 3.19 21.60
C LEU A 249 5.72 3.96 22.90
N MET A 250 6.88 4.61 23.00
CA MET A 250 7.25 5.42 24.17
C MET A 250 6.32 6.61 24.39
N LYS A 251 5.83 7.23 23.31
CA LYS A 251 4.98 8.42 23.40
C LYS A 251 3.53 8.08 23.76
N PHE A 252 2.96 7.03 23.17
CA PHE A 252 1.52 6.78 23.23
C PHE A 252 1.12 5.58 24.09
N ILE A 253 1.98 4.55 24.18
CA ILE A 253 1.63 3.29 24.84
C ILE A 253 2.30 3.17 26.20
N LEU A 254 3.59 3.53 26.31
CA LEU A 254 4.33 3.43 27.55
C LEU A 254 3.69 4.22 28.72
N PRO A 255 3.16 5.45 28.52
CA PRO A 255 2.46 6.15 29.59
C PRO A 255 1.19 5.42 30.02
N ALA A 256 0.45 4.86 29.05
CA ALA A 256 -0.77 4.10 29.30
C ALA A 256 -0.52 2.77 30.04
N LEU A 257 0.66 2.16 29.85
CA LEU A 257 1.07 0.93 30.55
C LEU A 257 1.56 1.18 31.99
N ILE A 258 2.19 2.33 32.24
CA ILE A 258 2.79 2.63 33.56
C ILE A 258 1.78 3.28 34.51
N GLN A 259 0.78 4.00 33.98
CA GLN A 259 -0.29 4.55 34.79
C GLN A 259 -1.08 3.42 35.48
N GLN A 260 -1.40 3.62 36.75
CA GLN A 260 -2.13 2.62 37.56
C GLN A 260 -3.64 2.62 37.29
N GLU A 261 -4.14 3.57 36.52
CA GLU A 261 -5.55 3.70 36.16
C GLU A 261 -5.85 2.91 34.88
N ALA A 262 -7.09 2.40 34.78
CA ALA A 262 -7.56 1.73 33.58
C ALA A 262 -7.43 2.67 32.37
N ASN A 263 -6.83 2.17 31.29
CA ASN A 263 -6.60 2.94 30.09
C ASN A 263 -7.30 2.28 28.90
N ALA A 264 -8.22 3.02 28.29
CA ALA A 264 -9.06 2.50 27.22
C ALA A 264 -8.26 1.98 26.00
N ILE A 265 -7.06 2.50 25.74
CA ILE A 265 -6.19 1.99 24.66
C ILE A 265 -5.70 0.59 25.01
N ILE A 266 -5.26 0.39 26.25
CA ILE A 266 -4.79 -0.90 26.74
C ILE A 266 -5.95 -1.90 26.82
N ASP A 267 -7.10 -1.47 27.31
CA ASP A 267 -8.29 -2.32 27.42
C ASP A 267 -8.73 -2.84 26.05
N ARG A 268 -8.77 -1.97 25.02
CA ARG A 268 -9.07 -2.37 23.64
C ARG A 268 -8.06 -3.36 23.07
N GLY A 269 -6.77 -3.19 23.39
CA GLY A 269 -5.71 -4.08 22.96
C GLY A 269 -5.58 -5.38 23.78
N THR A 270 -6.27 -5.50 24.91
CA THR A 270 -6.11 -6.65 25.81
C THR A 270 -6.95 -7.82 25.32
N MET A 271 -6.33 -8.72 24.56
CA MET A 271 -6.97 -9.95 24.07
C MET A 271 -7.27 -10.96 25.17
N CYS A 272 -6.31 -11.19 26.07
CA CYS A 272 -6.46 -12.14 27.16
C CYS A 272 -6.11 -11.50 28.51
N ALA A 273 -6.94 -11.70 29.51
CA ALA A 273 -6.67 -11.36 30.91
C ALA A 273 -6.86 -12.61 31.78
N GLU A 274 -5.94 -12.84 32.72
CA GLU A 274 -6.01 -13.98 33.66
C GLU A 274 -6.19 -15.35 32.98
N GLY A 275 -5.55 -15.55 31.82
CA GLY A 275 -5.61 -16.80 31.07
C GLY A 275 -6.91 -17.04 30.30
N LYS A 276 -7.80 -16.03 30.20
CA LYS A 276 -9.03 -16.09 29.42
C LYS A 276 -9.08 -14.95 28.41
N LEU A 277 -9.74 -15.19 27.27
CA LEU A 277 -10.13 -14.15 26.34
C LEU A 277 -10.98 -13.09 27.05
N THR A 278 -10.82 -11.83 26.64
CA THR A 278 -11.69 -10.74 27.08
C THR A 278 -12.92 -10.66 26.17
N LYS A 279 -13.98 -10.00 26.65
CA LYS A 279 -15.28 -9.92 25.96
C LYS A 279 -15.19 -9.54 24.47
N PRO A 280 -14.38 -8.55 24.03
CA PRO A 280 -14.27 -8.20 22.61
C PRO A 280 -13.67 -9.31 21.74
N PHE A 281 -12.92 -10.24 22.32
CA PHE A 281 -12.21 -11.30 21.62
C PHE A 281 -12.81 -12.70 21.83
N GLU A 282 -13.97 -12.80 22.51
CA GLU A 282 -14.67 -14.08 22.75
C GLU A 282 -15.09 -14.80 21.45
N TYR A 283 -15.16 -14.09 20.32
CA TYR A 283 -15.38 -14.72 19.01
C TYR A 283 -14.25 -15.68 18.60
N LEU A 284 -13.08 -15.60 19.25
CA LEU A 284 -11.94 -16.51 19.05
C LEU A 284 -11.98 -17.74 19.98
N SER A 285 -13.01 -17.89 20.82
CA SER A 285 -13.10 -18.96 21.84
C SER A 285 -12.95 -20.36 21.24
N ASP A 286 -13.54 -20.60 20.06
CA ASP A 286 -13.43 -21.88 19.34
C ASP A 286 -11.99 -22.22 18.93
N TYR A 287 -11.10 -21.25 18.79
CA TYR A 287 -9.68 -21.47 18.51
C TYR A 287 -8.83 -21.53 19.78
N ALA A 288 -9.18 -20.74 20.80
CA ALA A 288 -8.36 -20.55 21.99
C ALA A 288 -8.58 -21.61 23.07
N TYR A 289 -9.76 -22.24 23.11
CA TYR A 289 -10.13 -23.22 24.14
C TYR A 289 -10.43 -24.62 23.59
N ALA A 290 -10.29 -24.82 22.28
CA ALA A 290 -10.34 -26.13 21.65
C ALA A 290 -9.05 -26.93 21.94
#